data_AF-A0A820A3K5-F1
#
_entry.id   AF-A0A820A3K5-F1
#
_cell.length_a   1.000
_cell.length_b   1.000
_cell.length_c   1.000
_cell.angle_alpha   90.00
_cell.angle_beta   90.00
_cell.angle_gamma   90.00
#
_symmetry.space_group_name_H-M   'P 1'
#
loop_
_entity.id
_entity.type
_entity.pdbx_description
1 polymer ?
#
loop_
_entity_poly.entity_id
_entity_poly.type
_entity_poly.pdbx_seq_one_letter_code
_entity_poly.pdbx_strand_id
1 'polypeptide(L)'
;MHVASLELFSIATDYLGAGISTATGIPDFRSGMDTVLETGPGEWELEDHKKKRKKTANVIDDMQKAIPSLAHMALVALQRQGRLKCVISQNCDGLHWRSGLNPTNLAELHGNMNLELCSKCGTKYLRDFDTVGIQSHYTGRQCDKRNCRGRLKDSIIDFGEDLPQDALDKAFDHAEQADLCLVLGSSLTVTPAADIPERVVERKQKLVIGNLQQTPLHKVATLNIHAFSDAIMKGIMERLNIPIPTWIVRRRIHVTSQPSSNKQNQYQILIEGRDPDNVDIPYTLFERIRVIVDQKVIKQRQRQPFVFDLVDNDQQPIIIRLYFFGHYNEVPFELTYPNLKSIPKDEQFYLLYDPMKGQWKKTIHSDDLLV
;
A
#
# COMPACT_ATOMS: atom_id res chain seq x y z
N MET A 1 4.60 16.28 -34.21
CA MET A 1 4.05 16.77 -32.92
C MET A 1 4.66 15.89 -31.85
N HIS A 2 5.72 16.37 -31.18
CA HIS A 2 6.36 15.58 -30.11
C HIS A 2 5.31 15.25 -29.07
N VAL A 3 5.07 13.96 -28.85
CA VAL A 3 4.32 13.49 -27.68
C VAL A 3 5.16 13.94 -26.49
N ALA A 4 4.75 15.04 -25.85
CA ALA A 4 5.31 15.43 -24.58
C ALA A 4 5.28 14.19 -23.68
N SER A 5 6.45 13.80 -23.17
CA SER A 5 6.53 12.95 -22.00
C SER A 5 5.63 13.59 -20.96
N LEU A 6 4.44 13.02 -20.71
CA LEU A 6 3.75 13.35 -19.48
C LEU A 6 4.64 12.78 -18.40
N GLU A 7 5.37 13.64 -17.71
CA GLU A 7 5.85 13.31 -16.38
C GLU A 7 4.78 13.80 -15.43
N LEU A 8 3.81 12.94 -15.08
CA LEU A 8 3.05 13.23 -13.88
C LEU A 8 4.04 13.15 -12.71
N PHE A 9 4.21 14.29 -12.06
CA PHE A 9 4.38 14.39 -10.63
C PHE A 9 2.99 14.25 -10.01
N SER A 10 2.72 13.13 -9.36
CA SER A 10 1.51 13.02 -8.53
C SER A 10 1.92 13.33 -7.11
N ILE A 11 1.74 14.58 -6.69
CA ILE A 11 1.78 14.91 -5.28
C ILE A 11 0.38 14.61 -4.72
N ALA A 12 0.29 13.54 -3.92
CA ALA A 12 -0.86 13.16 -3.10
C ALA A 12 -0.52 13.44 -1.63
N THR A 13 -0.40 14.73 -1.34
CA THR A 13 -1.25 15.43 -0.39
C THR A 13 -1.69 14.76 0.92
N ASP A 14 -1.04 15.13 2.01
CA ASP A 14 -1.75 15.77 3.12
C ASP A 14 -0.84 16.43 4.15
N TYR A 15 -1.29 17.64 4.49
CA TYR A 15 -1.33 18.12 5.87
C TYR A 15 -2.44 19.17 6.05
N LEU A 16 -2.98 19.80 4.98
CA LEU A 16 -4.24 20.56 5.08
C LEU A 16 -5.16 20.52 3.83
N GLY A 17 -5.21 19.44 3.02
CA GLY A 17 -6.13 19.41 1.86
C GLY A 17 -7.19 18.32 1.95
N ALA A 18 -8.15 18.36 1.02
CA ALA A 18 -9.10 17.27 0.84
C ALA A 18 -8.37 16.10 0.16
N GLY A 19 -7.65 15.32 0.96
CA GLY A 19 -6.76 14.28 0.49
C GLY A 19 -7.43 13.30 -0.47
N ILE A 20 -6.63 12.69 -1.35
CA ILE A 20 -7.05 11.65 -2.31
C ILE A 20 -7.80 10.47 -1.64
N SER A 21 -7.60 10.30 -0.33
CA SER A 21 -8.17 9.24 0.50
C SER A 21 -9.51 9.59 1.15
N THR A 22 -9.97 10.85 1.07
CA THR A 22 -11.27 11.28 1.65
C THR A 22 -12.46 10.53 1.06
N ALA A 23 -12.43 10.23 -0.24
CA ALA A 23 -13.44 9.42 -0.93
C ALA A 23 -13.46 7.93 -0.47
N THR A 24 -12.44 7.49 0.26
CA THR A 24 -12.35 6.12 0.83
C THR A 24 -12.93 6.02 2.24
N GLY A 25 -13.40 7.16 2.77
CA GLY A 25 -13.92 7.29 4.13
C GLY A 25 -12.86 7.56 5.19
N ILE A 26 -11.60 7.81 4.79
CA ILE A 26 -10.54 8.28 5.70
C ILE A 26 -10.66 9.82 5.79
N PRO A 27 -10.92 10.41 6.97
CA PRO A 27 -10.98 11.86 7.10
C PRO A 27 -9.61 12.48 6.82
N ASP A 28 -9.61 13.72 6.33
CA ASP A 28 -8.38 14.52 6.28
C ASP A 28 -8.05 15.12 7.66
N PHE A 29 -7.01 15.93 7.73
CA PHE A 29 -6.60 16.55 9.00
C PHE A 29 -7.24 17.91 9.27
N ARG A 30 -7.56 18.72 8.25
CA ARG A 30 -7.81 20.16 8.42
C ARG A 30 -8.93 20.73 7.57
N SER A 31 -9.75 19.91 6.92
CA SER A 31 -11.00 20.41 6.37
C SER A 31 -11.80 21.13 7.43
N GLY A 32 -12.26 22.34 7.11
CA GLY A 32 -12.95 23.20 8.06
C GLY A 32 -14.28 22.60 8.57
N MET A 33 -14.80 23.19 9.65
CA MET A 33 -16.06 22.74 10.27
C MET A 33 -17.27 22.67 9.31
N ASP A 34 -17.30 23.49 8.26
CA ASP A 34 -18.38 23.56 7.26
C ASP A 34 -17.97 22.91 5.92
N THR A 35 -17.06 21.94 5.95
CA THR A 35 -16.57 21.25 4.76
C THR A 35 -17.67 20.52 3.99
N VAL A 36 -17.50 20.44 2.67
CA VAL A 36 -18.34 19.65 1.77
C VAL A 36 -17.97 18.17 1.76
N LEU A 37 -16.90 17.78 2.46
CA LEU A 37 -16.49 16.37 2.55
C LEU A 37 -17.51 15.55 3.33
N GLU A 38 -17.82 14.37 2.80
CA GLU A 38 -18.72 13.41 3.46
C GLU A 38 -18.13 12.82 4.75
N THR A 39 -16.80 12.80 4.85
CA THR A 39 -16.08 12.43 6.07
C THR A 39 -16.24 13.45 7.20
N GLY A 40 -16.74 14.65 6.87
CA GLY A 40 -16.85 15.78 7.78
C GLY A 40 -15.52 16.53 7.97
N PRO A 41 -15.45 17.41 8.98
CA PRO A 41 -14.26 18.22 9.27
C PRO A 41 -13.05 17.35 9.59
N GLY A 42 -11.86 17.89 9.33
CA GLY A 42 -10.62 17.19 9.55
C GLY A 42 -10.29 16.94 11.03
N GLU A 43 -9.46 15.96 11.31
CA GLU A 43 -9.18 15.51 12.68
C GLU A 43 -8.58 16.61 13.58
N TRP A 44 -7.66 17.44 13.07
CA TRP A 44 -7.09 18.56 13.82
C TRP A 44 -8.04 19.76 13.92
N GLU A 45 -8.88 20.00 12.90
CA GLU A 45 -9.93 21.02 12.99
C GLU A 45 -10.88 20.68 14.15
N LEU A 46 -11.26 19.40 14.28
CA LEU A 46 -12.06 18.92 15.39
C LEU A 46 -11.34 19.08 16.73
N GLU A 47 -10.05 18.75 16.79
CA GLU A 47 -9.21 18.91 17.98
C GLU A 47 -9.10 20.37 18.43
N ASP A 48 -8.78 21.28 17.50
CA ASP A 48 -8.66 22.72 17.72
C ASP A 48 -9.98 23.31 18.22
N HIS A 49 -11.11 22.86 17.67
CA HIS A 49 -12.44 23.24 18.11
C HIS A 49 -12.96 22.45 19.32
N LYS A 50 -12.18 21.51 19.88
CA LYS A 50 -12.56 20.61 20.98
C LYS A 50 -13.88 19.88 20.71
N LYS A 51 -14.15 19.56 19.45
CA LYS A 51 -15.32 18.81 19.00
C LYS A 51 -14.93 17.36 18.76
N LYS A 52 -15.90 16.45 18.93
CA LYS A 52 -15.75 15.07 18.48
C LYS A 52 -16.41 14.93 17.11
N ARG A 53 -15.80 14.14 16.24
CA ARG A 53 -16.42 13.77 14.96
C ARG A 53 -17.77 13.11 15.24
N LYS A 54 -18.83 13.62 14.62
CA LYS A 54 -20.11 12.91 14.60
C LYS A 54 -19.94 11.69 13.69
N LYS A 55 -20.32 10.51 14.15
CA LYS A 55 -20.21 9.29 13.34
C LYS A 55 -21.12 9.42 12.12
N THR A 56 -20.54 9.70 10.96
CA THR A 56 -21.23 9.68 9.66
C THR A 56 -21.12 8.27 9.07
N ALA A 57 -22.04 7.91 8.17
CA ALA A 57 -22.01 6.60 7.51
C ALA A 57 -20.79 6.40 6.61
N ASN A 58 -20.12 7.50 6.23
CA ASN A 58 -19.08 7.52 5.21
C ASN A 58 -17.67 7.51 5.79
N VAL A 59 -17.50 7.56 7.12
CA VAL A 59 -16.20 7.38 7.74
C VAL A 59 -16.02 5.93 8.17
N ILE A 60 -14.90 5.33 7.75
CA ILE A 60 -14.53 3.99 8.15
C ILE A 60 -13.96 3.98 9.58
N ASP A 61 -14.35 2.97 10.36
CA ASP A 61 -13.83 2.76 11.72
C ASP A 61 -12.45 2.07 11.71
N ASP A 62 -12.09 1.41 10.61
CA ASP A 62 -10.86 0.63 10.45
C ASP A 62 -10.21 0.94 9.10
N MET A 63 -9.07 1.64 9.12
CA MET A 63 -8.32 2.04 7.92
C MET A 63 -7.81 0.84 7.11
N GLN A 64 -7.67 -0.34 7.75
CA GLN A 64 -7.31 -1.56 7.04
C GLN A 64 -8.40 -2.04 6.09
N LYS A 65 -9.63 -1.52 6.19
CA LYS A 65 -10.74 -1.82 5.28
C LYS A 65 -10.89 -0.81 4.14
N ALA A 66 -10.10 0.25 4.13
CA ALA A 66 -10.13 1.25 3.07
C ALA A 66 -9.87 0.60 1.69
N ILE A 67 -10.66 0.99 0.70
CA ILE A 67 -10.51 0.58 -0.69
C ILE A 67 -9.90 1.76 -1.45
N PRO A 68 -8.83 1.58 -2.26
CA PRO A 68 -8.26 2.66 -3.06
C PRO A 68 -9.31 3.40 -3.90
N SER A 69 -9.28 4.73 -3.86
CA SER A 69 -10.22 5.57 -4.61
C SER A 69 -10.00 5.51 -6.12
N LEU A 70 -10.92 6.11 -6.89
CA LEU A 70 -10.78 6.23 -8.34
C LEU A 70 -9.48 6.95 -8.72
N ALA A 71 -9.12 8.00 -7.98
CA ALA A 71 -7.86 8.70 -8.21
C ALA A 71 -6.63 7.81 -7.96
N HIS A 72 -6.62 6.97 -6.92
CA HIS A 72 -5.53 5.99 -6.72
C HIS A 72 -5.40 5.05 -7.94
N MET A 73 -6.52 4.49 -8.42
CA MET A 73 -6.51 3.58 -9.55
C MET A 73 -6.15 4.29 -10.87
N ALA A 74 -6.49 5.57 -11.02
CA ALA A 74 -6.05 6.37 -12.16
C ALA A 74 -4.53 6.58 -12.16
N LEU A 75 -3.90 6.77 -10.99
CA LEU A 75 -2.44 6.84 -10.88
C LEU A 75 -1.78 5.52 -11.30
N VAL A 76 -2.33 4.38 -10.86
CA VAL A 76 -1.87 3.06 -11.31
C VAL A 76 -1.93 2.93 -12.83
N ALA A 77 -3.04 3.33 -13.45
CA ALA A 77 -3.19 3.29 -14.90
C ALA A 77 -2.18 4.20 -15.63
N LEU A 78 -1.95 5.42 -15.12
CA LEU A 78 -0.97 6.34 -15.68
C LEU A 78 0.47 5.82 -15.56
N GLN A 79 0.80 5.16 -14.44
CA GLN A 79 2.10 4.51 -14.26
C GLN A 79 2.30 3.37 -15.25
N ARG A 80 1.29 2.52 -15.44
CA ARG A 80 1.33 1.41 -16.42
C ARG A 80 1.52 1.90 -17.85
N GLN A 81 1.01 3.09 -18.18
CA GLN A 81 1.20 3.73 -19.48
C GLN A 81 2.51 4.52 -19.59
N GLY A 82 3.38 4.50 -18.57
CA GLY A 82 4.66 5.22 -18.54
C GLY A 82 4.54 6.74 -18.43
N ARG A 83 3.34 7.25 -18.11
CA ARG A 83 2.98 8.68 -18.03
C ARG A 83 3.09 9.25 -16.61
N LEU A 84 3.25 8.40 -15.61
CA LEU A 84 3.48 8.80 -14.21
C LEU A 84 4.89 8.34 -13.82
N LYS A 85 5.78 9.29 -13.51
CA LYS A 85 7.18 9.00 -13.19
C LYS A 85 7.39 8.77 -11.70
N CYS A 86 6.72 9.56 -10.88
CA CYS A 86 6.77 9.43 -9.44
C CYS A 86 5.48 9.92 -8.79
N VAL A 87 5.05 9.21 -7.75
CA VAL A 87 4.09 9.68 -6.77
C VAL A 87 4.88 10.08 -5.54
N ILE A 88 4.66 11.31 -5.07
CA ILE A 88 5.22 11.80 -3.81
C ILE A 88 4.04 11.95 -2.87
N SER A 89 4.02 11.13 -1.84
CA SER A 89 2.88 11.01 -0.93
C SER A 89 3.26 11.42 0.48
N GLN A 90 2.35 12.16 1.09
CA GLN A 90 2.38 12.49 2.52
C GLN A 90 1.42 11.59 3.31
N ASN A 91 0.69 10.70 2.62
CA ASN A 91 -0.30 9.84 3.24
C ASN A 91 0.36 8.63 3.90
N CYS A 92 -0.10 8.31 5.10
CA CYS A 92 0.33 7.13 5.84
C CYS A 92 -0.61 5.93 5.69
N ASP A 93 -1.73 6.07 4.96
CA ASP A 93 -2.82 5.07 4.87
C ASP A 93 -2.47 3.78 4.10
N GLY A 94 -1.32 3.76 3.41
CA GLY A 94 -0.83 2.63 2.63
C GLY A 94 -1.62 2.32 1.36
N LEU A 95 -2.59 3.16 0.96
CA LEU A 95 -3.47 2.91 -0.18
C LEU A 95 -2.73 2.95 -1.52
N HIS A 96 -1.66 3.72 -1.65
CA HIS A 96 -0.82 3.70 -2.85
C HIS A 96 -0.24 2.30 -3.11
N TRP A 97 0.36 1.66 -2.10
CA TRP A 97 0.86 0.28 -2.23
C TRP A 97 -0.28 -0.70 -2.50
N ARG A 98 -1.36 -0.61 -1.72
CA ARG A 98 -2.53 -1.53 -1.85
C ARG A 98 -3.25 -1.39 -3.19
N SER A 99 -3.18 -0.22 -3.85
CA SER A 99 -3.71 -0.01 -5.20
C SER A 99 -2.93 -0.74 -6.29
N GLY A 100 -1.66 -1.08 -6.01
CA GLY A 100 -0.73 -1.64 -6.99
C GLY A 100 0.07 -0.63 -7.76
N LEU A 101 0.31 0.53 -7.15
CA LEU A 101 1.32 1.45 -7.59
C LEU A 101 2.69 0.84 -7.28
N ASN A 102 3.58 0.80 -8.27
CA ASN A 102 4.94 0.30 -8.08
C ASN A 102 5.69 1.15 -7.03
N PRO A 103 6.18 0.55 -5.93
CA PRO A 103 6.92 1.28 -4.89
C PRO A 103 8.19 1.96 -5.41
N THR A 104 8.80 1.49 -6.51
CA THR A 104 9.98 2.15 -7.09
C THR A 104 9.67 3.53 -7.66
N ASN A 105 8.41 3.85 -7.94
CA ASN A 105 7.95 5.17 -8.37
C ASN A 105 7.15 5.89 -7.28
N LEU A 106 7.34 5.52 -6.01
CA LEU A 106 6.66 6.14 -4.87
C LEU A 106 7.68 6.65 -3.85
N ALA A 107 7.48 7.87 -3.36
CA ALA A 107 8.18 8.45 -2.22
C ALA A 107 7.16 8.76 -1.12
N GLU A 108 7.16 7.95 -0.04
CA GLU A 108 6.30 8.15 1.13
C GLU A 108 7.05 8.96 2.18
N LEU A 109 6.69 10.23 2.30
CA LEU A 109 7.41 11.19 3.13
C LEU A 109 7.12 11.03 4.62
N HIS A 110 5.92 10.57 5.00
CA HIS A 110 5.50 10.42 6.40
C HIS A 110 5.36 8.96 6.82
N GLY A 111 5.86 8.05 5.99
CA GLY A 111 5.77 6.62 6.21
C GLY A 111 4.47 6.00 5.73
N ASN A 112 4.24 4.78 6.21
CA ASN A 112 3.14 3.93 5.81
C ASN A 112 2.74 3.04 7.01
N MET A 113 1.46 3.09 7.40
CA MET A 113 0.95 2.38 8.58
C MET A 113 1.09 0.87 8.48
N ASN A 114 1.24 0.33 7.27
CA ASN A 114 1.42 -1.08 7.00
C ASN A 114 2.88 -1.50 6.86
N LEU A 115 3.84 -0.57 7.02
CA LEU A 115 5.26 -0.81 6.76
C LEU A 115 6.08 -0.66 8.05
N GLU A 116 6.89 -1.68 8.34
CA GLU A 116 7.90 -1.63 9.39
C GLU A 116 9.29 -2.00 8.87
N LEU A 117 10.33 -1.45 9.49
CA LEU A 117 11.73 -1.60 9.10
C LEU A 117 12.55 -2.20 10.24
N CYS A 118 13.53 -3.03 9.87
CA CYS A 118 14.50 -3.52 10.83
C CYS A 118 15.50 -2.44 11.21
N SER A 119 15.58 -2.11 12.49
CA SER A 119 16.51 -1.10 13.03
C SER A 119 18.01 -1.44 12.88
N LYS A 120 18.34 -2.67 12.47
CA LYS A 120 19.73 -3.15 12.31
C LYS A 120 20.16 -3.29 10.85
N CYS A 121 19.27 -3.72 9.96
CA CYS A 121 19.62 -4.03 8.56
C CYS A 121 18.75 -3.33 7.52
N GLY A 122 17.84 -2.44 7.94
CA GLY A 122 16.98 -1.66 7.04
C GLY A 122 15.95 -2.47 6.24
N THR A 123 15.83 -3.78 6.50
CA THR A 123 14.87 -4.62 5.76
C THR A 123 13.44 -4.17 6.06
N LYS A 124 12.70 -3.87 5.00
CA LYS A 124 11.30 -3.48 4.99
C LYS A 124 10.41 -4.73 5.10
N TYR A 125 9.33 -4.63 5.86
CA TYR A 125 8.30 -5.66 5.99
C TYR A 125 6.94 -5.00 5.82
N LEU A 126 6.20 -5.45 4.82
CA LEU A 126 4.81 -5.04 4.63
C LEU A 126 3.91 -5.94 5.48
N ARG A 127 2.88 -5.37 6.09
CA ARG A 127 1.93 -6.06 6.97
C ARG A 127 0.53 -5.72 6.54
N ASP A 128 -0.35 -6.70 6.52
CA ASP A 128 -1.77 -6.48 6.24
C ASP A 128 -2.49 -6.05 7.52
N PHE A 129 -1.85 -5.26 8.35
CA PHE A 129 -2.38 -4.74 9.61
C PHE A 129 -1.56 -3.50 10.00
N ASP A 130 -2.10 -2.73 10.94
CA ASP A 130 -1.44 -1.54 11.45
C ASP A 130 -0.17 -1.90 12.23
N THR A 131 0.93 -1.26 11.85
CA THR A 131 2.25 -1.45 12.44
C THR A 131 2.65 -0.35 13.41
N VAL A 132 1.89 0.75 13.51
CA VAL A 132 2.21 1.92 14.34
C VAL A 132 2.57 1.47 15.75
N GLY A 133 3.80 1.75 16.14
CA GLY A 133 4.35 1.45 17.45
C GLY A 133 3.82 2.41 18.50
N ILE A 134 3.55 1.89 19.70
CA ILE A 134 3.03 2.69 20.81
C ILE A 134 4.16 3.47 21.51
N GLN A 135 5.40 2.97 21.45
CA GLN A 135 6.54 3.56 22.18
C GLN A 135 7.81 3.56 21.31
N SER A 136 8.28 4.77 20.97
CA SER A 136 9.53 5.00 20.23
C SER A 136 9.61 4.21 18.92
N HIS A 137 8.48 4.11 18.22
CA HIS A 137 8.26 3.37 16.97
C HIS A 137 8.44 1.84 17.05
N TYR A 138 8.82 1.25 18.18
CA TYR A 138 9.07 -0.20 18.23
C TYR A 138 7.77 -1.00 18.18
N THR A 139 7.70 -1.93 17.23
CA THR A 139 6.48 -2.69 16.97
C THR A 139 6.37 -4.00 17.77
N GLY A 140 7.40 -4.29 18.58
CA GLY A 140 7.51 -5.54 19.35
C GLY A 140 7.93 -6.77 18.53
N ARG A 141 8.14 -6.63 17.22
CA ARG A 141 8.56 -7.72 16.32
C ARG A 141 10.06 -7.70 16.07
N GLN A 142 10.58 -8.80 15.53
CA GLN A 142 12.00 -8.98 15.20
C GLN A 142 12.18 -9.35 13.72
N CYS A 143 13.30 -8.92 13.16
CA CYS A 143 13.74 -9.25 11.81
C CYS A 143 14.00 -10.75 11.66
N ASP A 144 13.41 -11.35 10.63
CA ASP A 144 13.53 -12.78 10.34
C ASP A 144 14.75 -13.13 9.46
N LYS A 145 15.43 -12.13 8.89
CA LYS A 145 16.70 -12.34 8.17
C LYS A 145 17.70 -13.06 9.05
N ARG A 146 18.30 -14.12 8.49
CA ARG A 146 19.33 -14.94 9.13
C ARG A 146 20.42 -14.05 9.73
N ASN A 147 20.74 -14.30 11.00
CA ASN A 147 21.75 -13.58 11.78
C ASN A 147 21.47 -12.08 12.04
N CYS A 148 20.29 -11.55 11.70
CA CYS A 148 19.94 -10.16 12.02
C CYS A 148 19.35 -10.03 13.42
N ARG A 149 18.12 -10.56 13.61
CA ARG A 149 17.29 -10.46 14.84
C ARG A 149 17.13 -9.02 15.38
N GLY A 150 17.33 -8.01 14.54
CA GLY A 150 17.11 -6.61 14.93
C GLY A 150 15.63 -6.34 15.22
N ARG A 151 15.35 -5.43 16.14
CA ARG A 151 13.99 -5.01 16.47
C ARG A 151 13.38 -4.29 15.27
N LEU A 152 12.08 -4.50 15.04
CA LEU A 152 11.35 -3.78 14.00
C LEU A 152 10.78 -2.48 14.57
N LYS A 153 10.82 -1.43 13.76
CA LYS A 153 10.19 -0.13 14.00
C LYS A 153 9.17 0.14 12.91
N ASP A 154 8.06 0.80 13.22
CA ASP A 154 7.18 1.31 12.17
C ASP A 154 7.91 2.37 11.31
N SER A 155 7.29 2.73 10.20
CA SER A 155 7.81 3.75 9.28
C SER A 155 7.19 5.13 9.49
N ILE A 156 6.24 5.28 10.42
CA ILE A 156 5.48 6.51 10.63
C ILE A 156 6.41 7.57 11.19
N ILE A 157 6.23 8.80 10.71
CA ILE A 157 6.97 9.96 11.17
C ILE A 157 6.11 10.74 12.16
N ASP A 158 6.58 10.85 13.40
CA ASP A 158 5.94 11.68 14.41
C ASP A 158 6.32 13.15 14.26
N PHE A 159 5.53 14.04 14.87
CA PHE A 159 5.83 15.47 14.85
C PHE A 159 7.20 15.79 15.44
N GLY A 160 7.98 16.55 14.70
CA GLY A 160 9.33 16.97 15.10
C GLY A 160 10.41 15.94 14.77
N GLU A 161 10.06 14.81 14.16
CA GLU A 161 11.03 13.89 13.56
C GLU A 161 11.40 14.31 12.13
N ASP A 162 12.60 13.92 11.72
CA ASP A 162 13.07 14.14 10.36
C ASP A 162 12.37 13.18 9.39
N LEU A 163 12.01 13.68 8.21
CA LEU A 163 11.46 12.84 7.15
C LEU A 163 12.54 11.87 6.62
N PRO A 164 12.15 10.71 6.06
CA PRO A 164 13.11 9.75 5.50
C PRO A 164 13.92 10.38 4.36
N GLN A 165 15.24 10.46 4.55
CA GLN A 165 16.13 11.13 3.60
C GLN A 165 16.07 10.48 2.21
N ASP A 166 15.95 9.15 2.12
CA ASP A 166 15.82 8.43 0.84
C ASP A 166 14.54 8.80 0.08
N ALA A 167 13.44 9.01 0.79
CA ALA A 167 12.18 9.46 0.20
C ALA A 167 12.26 10.93 -0.23
N LEU A 168 12.88 11.79 0.60
CA LEU A 168 13.08 13.20 0.27
C LEU A 168 14.00 13.41 -0.92
N ASP A 169 15.17 12.77 -0.94
CA ASP A 169 16.13 12.87 -2.04
C ASP A 169 15.46 12.45 -3.35
N LYS A 170 14.78 11.31 -3.35
CA LYS A 170 14.00 10.84 -4.49
C LYS A 170 12.93 11.85 -4.93
N ALA A 171 12.22 12.44 -3.98
CA ALA A 171 11.18 13.42 -4.27
C ALA A 171 11.74 14.68 -4.94
N PHE A 172 12.83 15.23 -4.41
CA PHE A 172 13.51 16.40 -4.98
C PHE A 172 14.22 16.08 -6.30
N ASP A 173 14.85 14.92 -6.44
CA ASP A 173 15.49 14.46 -7.67
C ASP A 173 14.49 14.38 -8.82
N HIS A 174 13.29 13.85 -8.54
CA HIS A 174 12.22 13.85 -9.51
C HIS A 174 11.76 15.30 -9.79
N ALA A 175 11.70 16.18 -8.79
CA ALA A 175 11.18 17.55 -8.97
C ALA A 175 12.13 18.37 -9.85
N GLU A 176 13.42 18.03 -9.76
CA GLU A 176 14.51 18.51 -10.61
C GLU A 176 14.49 17.90 -12.03
N GLN A 177 13.54 17.02 -12.36
CA GLN A 177 13.42 16.45 -13.71
C GLN A 177 12.07 16.78 -14.33
N ALA A 178 11.04 16.94 -13.51
CA ALA A 178 9.66 17.19 -13.91
C ALA A 178 9.50 18.36 -14.89
N ASP A 179 8.69 18.15 -15.92
CA ASP A 179 8.15 19.19 -16.80
C ASP A 179 6.70 19.60 -16.41
N LEU A 180 6.02 18.77 -15.63
CA LEU A 180 4.69 19.01 -15.08
C LEU A 180 4.59 18.46 -13.66
N CYS A 181 4.07 19.28 -12.74
CA CYS A 181 3.69 18.87 -11.39
C CYS A 181 2.20 19.00 -11.16
N LEU A 182 1.55 17.92 -10.74
CA LEU A 182 0.15 17.87 -10.39
C LEU A 182 0.00 17.58 -8.88
N VAL A 183 -0.50 18.57 -8.15
CA VAL A 183 -0.86 18.44 -6.72
C VAL A 183 -2.34 18.10 -6.63
N LEU A 184 -2.73 17.06 -5.87
CA LEU A 184 -4.11 16.57 -5.78
C LEU A 184 -4.62 16.39 -4.35
N GLY A 185 -5.18 17.43 -3.74
CA GLY A 185 -5.79 17.36 -2.41
C GLY A 185 -4.90 17.80 -1.25
N SER A 186 -3.94 18.72 -1.44
CA SER A 186 -2.97 19.19 -0.41
C SER A 186 -3.14 20.67 -0.24
N SER A 187 -2.98 21.12 0.99
CA SER A 187 -2.76 22.52 1.28
C SER A 187 -1.40 23.06 0.87
N LEU A 188 -0.37 22.23 0.74
CA LEU A 188 1.02 22.65 0.54
C LEU A 188 1.54 23.60 1.63
N THR A 189 1.44 23.20 2.90
CA THR A 189 1.83 24.06 4.05
C THR A 189 2.86 23.44 4.98
N VAL A 190 3.22 22.17 4.78
CA VAL A 190 4.19 21.50 5.64
C VAL A 190 5.46 21.26 4.84
N THR A 191 6.49 21.99 5.23
CA THR A 191 7.86 21.86 4.76
C THR A 191 8.52 20.65 5.44
N PRO A 192 9.41 19.92 4.74
CA PRO A 192 9.89 20.17 3.38
C PRO A 192 9.02 19.59 2.24
N ALA A 193 7.89 18.96 2.54
CA ALA A 193 7.03 18.38 1.51
C ALA A 193 6.41 19.45 0.58
N ALA A 194 6.06 20.62 1.12
CA ALA A 194 5.53 21.76 0.37
C ALA A 194 6.55 22.39 -0.59
N ASP A 195 7.84 22.27 -0.30
CA ASP A 195 8.95 22.86 -1.07
C ASP A 195 9.21 22.10 -2.38
N ILE A 196 8.77 20.85 -2.46
CA ILE A 196 8.96 19.99 -3.64
C ILE A 196 8.27 20.60 -4.88
N PRO A 197 6.97 20.97 -4.86
CA PRO A 197 6.35 21.66 -5.98
C PRO A 197 6.90 23.08 -6.18
N GLU A 198 7.44 23.74 -5.15
CA GLU A 198 8.12 25.03 -5.31
C GLU A 198 9.34 24.88 -6.24
N ARG A 199 10.12 23.82 -6.07
CA ARG A 199 11.28 23.54 -6.95
C ARG A 199 10.90 23.46 -8.43
N VAL A 200 9.74 22.87 -8.75
CA VAL A 200 9.23 22.78 -10.12
C VAL A 200 8.93 24.17 -10.69
N VAL A 201 8.37 25.06 -9.86
CA VAL A 201 8.09 26.46 -10.23
C VAL A 201 9.38 27.27 -10.40
N GLU A 202 10.38 27.08 -9.53
CA GLU A 202 11.69 27.74 -9.62
C GLU A 202 12.39 27.44 -10.96
N ARG A 203 12.23 26.20 -11.46
CA ARG A 203 12.68 25.76 -12.79
C ARG A 203 11.82 26.26 -13.94
N LYS A 204 10.78 27.04 -13.66
CA LYS A 204 9.80 27.58 -14.63
C LYS A 204 9.03 26.48 -15.37
N GLN A 205 8.83 25.33 -14.73
CA GLN A 205 8.02 24.23 -15.24
C GLN A 205 6.56 24.35 -14.77
N LYS A 206 5.67 23.52 -15.33
CA LYS A 206 4.23 23.68 -15.13
C LYS A 206 3.80 23.10 -13.78
N LEU A 207 3.06 23.90 -13.00
CA LEU A 207 2.43 23.45 -11.76
C LEU A 207 0.90 23.52 -11.91
N VAL A 208 0.22 22.41 -11.67
CA VAL A 208 -1.25 22.30 -11.63
C VAL A 208 -1.64 21.88 -10.22
N ILE A 209 -2.60 22.60 -9.63
CA ILE A 209 -3.09 22.32 -8.29
C ILE A 209 -4.57 21.99 -8.36
N GLY A 210 -4.90 20.74 -8.05
CA GLY A 210 -6.26 20.28 -7.79
C GLY A 210 -6.50 20.21 -6.29
N ASN A 211 -7.26 21.15 -5.72
CA ASN A 211 -7.62 21.10 -4.30
C ASN A 211 -8.90 21.89 -4.06
N LEU A 212 -9.74 21.43 -3.10
CA LEU A 212 -10.95 22.15 -2.72
C LEU A 212 -10.64 23.52 -2.10
N GLN A 213 -9.56 23.60 -1.34
CA GLN A 213 -9.10 24.83 -0.68
C GLN A 213 -7.98 25.50 -1.47
N GLN A 214 -7.82 26.81 -1.27
CA GLN A 214 -6.69 27.56 -1.82
C GLN A 214 -5.38 27.15 -1.12
N THR A 215 -4.28 27.10 -1.86
CA THR A 215 -2.93 26.74 -1.35
C THR A 215 -1.98 27.94 -1.42
N PRO A 216 -0.86 27.95 -0.68
CA PRO A 216 0.15 29.03 -0.75
C PRO A 216 0.69 29.27 -2.17
N LEU A 217 0.83 28.21 -2.98
CA LEU A 217 1.33 28.28 -4.36
C LEU A 217 0.28 28.65 -5.41
N HIS A 218 -0.95 28.96 -5.00
CA HIS A 218 -2.06 29.29 -5.90
C HIS A 218 -1.70 30.36 -6.95
N LYS A 219 -0.97 31.42 -6.56
CA LYS A 219 -0.63 32.53 -7.46
C LYS A 219 0.40 32.18 -8.54
N VAL A 220 1.23 31.16 -8.29
CA VAL A 220 2.31 30.75 -9.20
C VAL A 220 1.96 29.50 -10.00
N ALA A 221 0.90 28.77 -9.60
CA ALA A 221 0.38 27.65 -10.36
C ALA A 221 -0.09 28.06 -11.76
N THR A 222 0.25 27.24 -12.76
CA THR A 222 -0.22 27.37 -14.14
C THR A 222 -1.74 27.18 -14.24
N LEU A 223 -2.30 26.29 -13.41
CA LEU A 223 -3.73 26.02 -13.35
C LEU A 223 -4.13 25.62 -11.92
N ASN A 224 -5.21 26.23 -11.42
CA ASN A 224 -5.86 25.82 -10.17
C ASN A 224 -7.23 25.22 -10.50
N ILE A 225 -7.54 24.07 -9.91
CA ILE A 225 -8.80 23.34 -10.11
C ILE A 225 -9.42 23.09 -8.74
N HIS A 226 -10.56 23.71 -8.48
CA HIS A 226 -11.31 23.54 -7.23
C HIS A 226 -12.34 22.43 -7.37
N ALA A 227 -11.88 21.18 -7.24
CA ALA A 227 -12.72 19.99 -7.34
C ALA A 227 -12.12 18.83 -6.54
N PHE A 228 -12.94 17.80 -6.29
CA PHE A 228 -12.50 16.54 -5.71
C PHE A 228 -11.46 15.84 -6.59
N SER A 229 -10.43 15.24 -5.99
CA SER A 229 -9.36 14.53 -6.69
C SER A 229 -9.89 13.47 -7.65
N ASP A 230 -10.92 12.71 -7.26
CA ASP A 230 -11.56 11.71 -8.13
C ASP A 230 -12.19 12.34 -9.38
N ALA A 231 -12.84 13.51 -9.26
CA ALA A 231 -13.44 14.20 -10.40
C ALA A 231 -12.37 14.72 -11.37
N ILE A 232 -11.28 15.27 -10.83
CA ILE A 232 -10.13 15.75 -11.62
C ILE A 232 -9.49 14.59 -12.37
N MET A 233 -9.18 13.49 -11.67
CA MET A 233 -8.55 12.32 -12.28
C MET A 233 -9.45 11.66 -13.31
N LYS A 234 -10.76 11.51 -13.02
CA LYS A 234 -11.71 11.02 -14.02
C LYS A 234 -11.68 11.86 -15.30
N GLY A 235 -11.72 13.19 -15.18
CA GLY A 235 -11.63 14.09 -16.33
C GLY A 235 -10.33 13.92 -17.11
N ILE A 236 -9.19 13.83 -16.43
CA ILE A 236 -7.87 13.58 -17.06
C ILE A 236 -7.89 12.25 -17.83
N MET A 237 -8.34 11.18 -17.20
CA MET A 237 -8.37 9.83 -17.78
C MET A 237 -9.28 9.76 -19.02
N GLU A 238 -10.44 10.41 -18.98
CA GLU A 238 -11.33 10.56 -20.14
C GLU A 238 -10.66 11.31 -21.30
N ARG A 239 -9.96 12.41 -21.03
CA ARG A 239 -9.27 13.20 -22.08
C ARG A 239 -8.09 12.44 -22.68
N LEU A 240 -7.39 11.65 -21.87
CA LEU A 240 -6.30 10.80 -22.34
C LEU A 240 -6.77 9.50 -22.99
N ASN A 241 -8.07 9.21 -22.92
CA ASN A 241 -8.67 7.94 -23.34
C ASN A 241 -7.97 6.72 -22.69
N ILE A 242 -7.68 6.82 -21.39
CA ILE A 242 -7.07 5.74 -20.61
C ILE A 242 -8.14 5.18 -19.67
N PRO A 243 -8.45 3.88 -19.74
CA PRO A 243 -9.40 3.27 -18.80
C PRO A 243 -8.79 3.21 -17.39
N ILE A 244 -9.65 3.44 -16.39
CA ILE A 244 -9.27 3.27 -14.98
C ILE A 244 -9.56 1.81 -14.60
N PRO A 245 -8.55 1.02 -14.19
CA PRO A 245 -8.75 -0.37 -13.81
C PRO A 245 -9.60 -0.47 -12.54
N THR A 246 -10.39 -1.54 -12.45
CA THR A 246 -11.07 -1.88 -11.20
C THR A 246 -10.05 -2.39 -10.19
N TRP A 247 -10.17 -1.94 -8.94
CA TRP A 247 -9.31 -2.44 -7.88
C TRP A 247 -9.68 -3.88 -7.50
N ILE A 248 -8.66 -4.72 -7.36
CA ILE A 248 -8.76 -6.10 -6.88
C ILE A 248 -7.69 -6.33 -5.81
N VAL A 249 -7.98 -7.21 -4.85
CA VAL A 249 -7.00 -7.63 -3.85
C VAL A 249 -5.99 -8.55 -4.53
N ARG A 250 -4.70 -8.24 -4.39
CA ARG A 250 -3.60 -8.99 -5.00
C ARG A 250 -2.69 -9.55 -3.91
N ARG A 251 -2.52 -10.87 -3.88
CA ARG A 251 -1.69 -11.57 -2.88
C ARG A 251 -0.66 -12.42 -3.60
N ARG A 252 0.63 -12.14 -3.43
CA ARG A 252 1.70 -13.00 -3.93
C ARG A 252 2.14 -13.97 -2.84
N ILE A 253 2.13 -15.25 -3.17
CA ILE A 253 2.42 -16.32 -2.23
C ILE A 253 3.60 -17.11 -2.78
N HIS A 254 4.52 -17.43 -1.90
CA HIS A 254 5.68 -18.25 -2.16
C HIS A 254 5.63 -19.47 -1.24
N VAL A 255 5.65 -20.65 -1.84
CA VAL A 255 5.68 -21.94 -1.15
C VAL A 255 7.00 -22.61 -1.48
N THR A 256 7.76 -22.97 -0.44
CA THR A 256 8.98 -23.75 -0.59
C THR A 256 8.89 -25.03 0.24
N SER A 257 9.45 -26.11 -0.30
CA SER A 257 9.48 -27.43 0.33
C SER A 257 10.87 -28.02 0.20
N GLN A 258 11.46 -28.42 1.32
CA GLN A 258 12.78 -29.05 1.35
C GLN A 258 12.80 -30.27 2.28
N PRO A 259 13.54 -31.35 1.94
CA PRO A 259 13.79 -32.43 2.87
C PRO A 259 14.47 -31.90 4.14
N SER A 260 14.02 -32.36 5.30
CA SER A 260 14.64 -32.02 6.58
C SER A 260 16.00 -32.70 6.68
N SER A 261 17.03 -31.95 7.09
CA SER A 261 18.40 -32.45 7.24
C SER A 261 18.53 -33.58 8.28
N ASN A 262 17.56 -33.73 9.17
CA ASN A 262 17.71 -34.50 10.40
C ASN A 262 17.02 -35.88 10.37
N LYS A 263 16.12 -36.17 9.43
CA LYS A 263 15.37 -37.44 9.35
C LYS A 263 14.94 -37.80 7.93
N GLN A 264 15.06 -39.08 7.56
CA GLN A 264 14.43 -39.62 6.35
C GLN A 264 12.91 -39.38 6.39
N ASN A 265 12.30 -39.08 5.24
CA ASN A 265 10.85 -38.87 5.07
C ASN A 265 10.26 -37.67 5.83
N GLN A 266 11.06 -36.68 6.21
CA GLN A 266 10.54 -35.44 6.80
C GLN A 266 10.78 -34.27 5.84
N TYR A 267 9.77 -33.43 5.65
CA TYR A 267 9.84 -32.23 4.82
C TYR A 267 9.54 -30.99 5.66
N GLN A 268 10.29 -29.92 5.40
CA GLN A 268 10.01 -28.60 5.93
C GLN A 268 9.38 -27.77 4.82
N ILE A 269 8.19 -27.24 5.10
CA ILE A 269 7.45 -26.37 4.19
C ILE A 269 7.44 -24.96 4.78
N LEU A 270 7.85 -23.98 3.99
CA LEU A 270 7.71 -22.57 4.30
C LEU A 270 6.68 -21.97 3.35
N ILE A 271 5.73 -21.24 3.92
CA ILE A 271 4.75 -20.46 3.17
C ILE A 271 4.91 -19.01 3.57
N GLU A 272 5.09 -18.14 2.60
CA GLU A 272 5.28 -16.71 2.86
C GLU A 272 4.51 -15.86 1.85
N GLY A 273 4.11 -14.68 2.32
CA GLY A 273 3.61 -13.64 1.44
C GLY A 273 4.77 -12.76 0.99
N ARG A 274 4.68 -12.29 -0.25
CA ARG A 274 5.59 -11.30 -0.82
C ARG A 274 4.77 -10.12 -1.32
N ASP A 275 5.36 -8.94 -1.36
CA ASP A 275 4.72 -7.82 -2.04
C ASP A 275 4.50 -8.18 -3.53
N PRO A 276 3.30 -7.97 -4.09
CA PRO A 276 3.03 -8.31 -5.49
C PRO A 276 3.87 -7.54 -6.48
N ASP A 277 4.25 -6.29 -6.13
CA ASP A 277 4.91 -5.35 -7.02
C ASP A 277 6.42 -5.21 -6.73
N ASN A 278 6.89 -5.66 -5.55
CA ASN A 278 8.30 -5.67 -5.15
C ASN A 278 8.72 -7.03 -4.55
N VAL A 279 9.57 -7.76 -5.27
CA VAL A 279 9.92 -9.15 -4.93
C VAL A 279 10.70 -9.30 -3.60
N ASP A 280 11.40 -8.25 -3.17
CA ASP A 280 12.32 -8.30 -2.04
C ASP A 280 11.67 -7.97 -0.69
N ILE A 281 10.38 -7.60 -0.68
CA ILE A 281 9.66 -7.20 0.53
C ILE A 281 8.79 -8.36 1.03
N PRO A 282 9.09 -8.94 2.21
CA PRO A 282 8.19 -9.88 2.87
C PRO A 282 6.86 -9.20 3.22
N TYR A 283 5.75 -9.90 2.95
CA TYR A 283 4.40 -9.40 3.23
C TYR A 283 3.65 -10.37 4.14
N THR A 284 3.13 -9.87 5.25
CA THR A 284 2.29 -10.66 6.18
C THR A 284 0.83 -10.60 5.81
N LEU A 285 0.39 -11.64 5.13
CA LEU A 285 -0.95 -11.76 4.56
C LEU A 285 -1.90 -12.60 5.40
N PHE A 286 -1.35 -13.50 6.22
CA PHE A 286 -2.11 -14.57 6.85
C PHE A 286 -2.32 -14.28 8.34
N GLU A 287 -3.57 -14.32 8.78
CA GLU A 287 -3.94 -14.44 10.18
C GLU A 287 -3.45 -15.81 10.72
N ARG A 288 -3.61 -16.86 9.89
CA ARG A 288 -3.20 -18.23 10.23
C ARG A 288 -3.12 -19.14 9.01
N ILE A 289 -2.36 -20.22 9.15
CA ILE A 289 -2.31 -21.32 8.18
C ILE A 289 -2.57 -22.64 8.90
N ARG A 290 -3.40 -23.48 8.29
CA ARG A 290 -3.69 -24.85 8.74
C ARG A 290 -3.20 -25.86 7.71
N VAL A 291 -2.54 -26.91 8.18
CA VAL A 291 -2.25 -28.10 7.38
C VAL A 291 -3.23 -29.18 7.80
N ILE A 292 -3.97 -29.70 6.82
CA ILE A 292 -5.05 -30.66 6.98
C ILE A 292 -4.68 -31.93 6.20
N VAL A 293 -4.82 -33.07 6.85
CA VAL A 293 -4.64 -34.41 6.25
C VAL A 293 -5.78 -35.27 6.78
N ASP A 294 -6.42 -36.04 5.89
CA ASP A 294 -7.58 -36.89 6.23
C ASP A 294 -8.67 -36.14 7.04
N GLN A 295 -9.06 -34.96 6.54
CA GLN A 295 -10.04 -34.06 7.15
C GLN A 295 -9.70 -33.55 8.57
N LYS A 296 -8.52 -33.87 9.11
CA LYS A 296 -8.05 -33.45 10.43
C LYS A 296 -6.96 -32.40 10.31
N VAL A 297 -7.04 -31.36 11.14
CA VAL A 297 -5.98 -30.35 11.26
C VAL A 297 -4.79 -30.99 12.00
N ILE A 298 -3.69 -31.21 11.30
CA ILE A 298 -2.48 -31.82 11.89
C ILE A 298 -1.49 -30.77 12.42
N LYS A 299 -1.48 -29.57 11.82
CA LYS A 299 -0.66 -28.42 12.25
C LYS A 299 -1.42 -27.12 12.03
N GLN A 300 -1.18 -26.14 12.91
CA GLN A 300 -1.66 -24.77 12.76
C GLN A 300 -0.58 -23.81 13.25
N ARG A 301 -0.45 -22.68 12.56
CA ARG A 301 0.37 -21.54 13.00
C ARG A 301 -0.47 -20.26 12.84
N GLN A 302 -0.28 -19.31 13.75
CA GLN A 302 -0.95 -18.00 13.77
C GLN A 302 0.05 -16.83 13.77
N ARG A 303 1.35 -17.13 13.69
CA ARG A 303 2.43 -16.14 13.69
C ARG A 303 3.51 -16.59 12.72
N GLN A 304 4.10 -15.62 12.04
CA GLN A 304 5.26 -15.84 11.19
C GLN A 304 6.51 -16.20 12.01
N PRO A 305 7.47 -16.94 11.41
CA PRO A 305 7.41 -17.52 10.07
C PRO A 305 6.50 -18.76 10.01
N PHE A 306 5.78 -18.95 8.90
CA PHE A 306 4.88 -20.11 8.71
C PHE A 306 5.66 -21.32 8.20
N VAL A 307 6.48 -21.88 9.08
CA VAL A 307 7.27 -23.10 8.83
C VAL A 307 6.58 -24.32 9.44
N PHE A 308 6.41 -25.36 8.64
CA PHE A 308 5.77 -26.62 9.00
C PHE A 308 6.71 -27.80 8.72
N ASP A 309 7.08 -28.51 9.78
CA ASP A 309 7.76 -29.79 9.65
C ASP A 309 6.72 -30.92 9.59
N LEU A 310 6.63 -31.58 8.43
CA LEU A 310 5.70 -32.66 8.15
C LEU A 310 6.45 -33.96 7.90
N VAL A 311 5.85 -35.09 8.29
CA VAL A 311 6.37 -36.43 8.04
C VAL A 311 5.57 -37.07 6.92
N ASP A 312 6.28 -37.64 5.94
CA ASP A 312 5.70 -38.39 4.84
C ASP A 312 5.25 -39.77 5.34
N ASN A 313 3.93 -39.96 5.43
CA ASN A 313 3.30 -41.20 5.89
C ASN A 313 2.44 -41.84 4.78
N ASP A 314 2.85 -41.75 3.51
CA ASP A 314 2.15 -42.24 2.31
C ASP A 314 0.97 -41.38 1.79
N GLN A 315 0.40 -41.79 0.63
CA GLN A 315 -0.35 -41.07 -0.43
C GLN A 315 -1.64 -40.30 -0.05
N GLN A 316 -1.71 -39.68 1.13
CA GLN A 316 -2.87 -38.91 1.53
C GLN A 316 -2.82 -37.48 0.99
N PRO A 317 -3.95 -36.95 0.50
CA PRO A 317 -4.01 -35.57 0.05
C PRO A 317 -3.75 -34.63 1.23
N ILE A 318 -2.87 -33.66 0.99
CA ILE A 318 -2.55 -32.60 1.94
C ILE A 318 -3.26 -31.34 1.48
N ILE A 319 -4.02 -30.74 2.39
CA ILE A 319 -4.67 -29.45 2.18
C ILE A 319 -3.99 -28.42 3.07
N ILE A 320 -3.40 -27.41 2.44
CA ILE A 320 -2.88 -26.24 3.11
C ILE A 320 -3.92 -25.14 2.96
N ARG A 321 -4.60 -24.83 4.06
CA ARG A 321 -5.65 -23.81 4.10
C ARG A 321 -5.07 -22.50 4.65
N LEU A 322 -5.15 -21.46 3.83
CA LEU A 322 -4.66 -20.12 4.08
C LEU A 322 -5.82 -19.24 4.57
N TYR A 323 -5.69 -18.65 5.75
CA TYR A 323 -6.65 -17.68 6.28
C TYR A 323 -5.99 -16.30 6.27
N PHE A 324 -6.55 -15.38 5.49
CA PHE A 324 -6.09 -14.00 5.38
C PHE A 324 -6.64 -13.15 6.54
N PHE A 325 -6.10 -11.96 6.75
CA PHE A 325 -6.65 -11.03 7.75
C PHE A 325 -8.10 -10.60 7.45
N GLY A 326 -8.53 -10.71 6.19
CA GLY A 326 -9.96 -10.67 5.84
C GLY A 326 -10.57 -9.28 5.78
N HIS A 327 -9.78 -8.23 5.56
CA HIS A 327 -10.24 -6.84 5.49
C HIS A 327 -11.32 -6.60 4.45
N TYR A 328 -11.33 -7.42 3.40
CA TYR A 328 -12.23 -7.31 2.26
C TYR A 328 -13.16 -8.54 2.15
N ASN A 329 -13.38 -9.21 3.29
CA ASN A 329 -14.13 -10.47 3.39
C ASN A 329 -13.50 -11.64 2.63
N GLU A 330 -12.17 -11.65 2.47
CA GLU A 330 -11.48 -12.74 1.79
C GLU A 330 -11.81 -14.11 2.40
N VAL A 331 -12.34 -15.02 1.58
CA VAL A 331 -12.56 -16.41 1.99
C VAL A 331 -11.23 -17.17 2.09
N PRO A 332 -11.11 -18.21 2.93
CA PRO A 332 -9.90 -19.03 3.00
C PRO A 332 -9.57 -19.65 1.64
N PHE A 333 -8.28 -19.70 1.30
CA PHE A 333 -7.80 -20.32 0.06
C PHE A 333 -7.17 -21.69 0.37
N GLU A 334 -7.46 -22.71 -0.44
CA GLU A 334 -6.94 -24.06 -0.24
C GLU A 334 -5.95 -24.44 -1.34
N LEU A 335 -4.76 -24.85 -0.92
CA LEU A 335 -3.81 -25.55 -1.78
C LEU A 335 -3.94 -27.04 -1.51
N THR A 336 -4.33 -27.81 -2.52
CA THR A 336 -4.51 -29.25 -2.42
C THR A 336 -3.39 -29.96 -3.19
N TYR A 337 -2.67 -30.84 -2.49
CA TYR A 337 -1.58 -31.63 -3.03
C TYR A 337 -1.90 -33.11 -2.86
N PRO A 338 -1.73 -33.97 -3.87
CA PRO A 338 -1.97 -35.41 -3.74
C PRO A 338 -1.20 -36.10 -2.59
N ASN A 339 -0.01 -35.61 -2.26
CA ASN A 339 0.84 -36.09 -1.18
C ASN A 339 1.96 -35.09 -0.84
N LEU A 340 2.76 -35.37 0.19
CA LEU A 340 3.84 -34.48 0.64
C LEU A 340 4.91 -34.21 -0.42
N LYS A 341 5.23 -35.22 -1.25
CA LYS A 341 6.24 -35.10 -2.31
C LYS A 341 5.77 -34.27 -3.50
N SER A 342 4.46 -34.11 -3.67
CA SER A 342 3.86 -33.31 -4.74
C SER A 342 3.83 -31.80 -4.44
N ILE A 343 4.17 -31.40 -3.20
CA ILE A 343 4.38 -29.99 -2.88
C ILE A 343 5.63 -29.51 -3.62
N PRO A 344 5.53 -28.44 -4.42
CA PRO A 344 6.65 -27.95 -5.20
C PRO A 344 7.81 -27.53 -4.29
N LYS A 345 9.03 -27.77 -4.78
CA LYS A 345 10.25 -27.34 -4.09
C LYS A 345 10.29 -25.82 -3.92
N ASP A 346 9.83 -25.13 -4.95
CA ASP A 346 9.76 -23.68 -5.04
C ASP A 346 8.61 -23.33 -6.02
N GLU A 347 7.53 -22.74 -5.52
CA GLU A 347 6.41 -22.25 -6.33
C GLU A 347 6.04 -20.84 -5.88
N GLN A 348 5.91 -19.95 -6.85
CA GLN A 348 5.34 -18.63 -6.66
C GLN A 348 4.09 -18.46 -7.51
N PHE A 349 3.05 -17.89 -6.92
CA PHE A 349 1.81 -17.60 -7.60
C PHE A 349 1.12 -16.38 -6.99
N TYR A 350 0.16 -15.85 -7.73
CA TYR A 350 -0.68 -14.74 -7.34
C TYR A 350 -2.11 -15.24 -7.13
N LEU A 351 -2.74 -14.70 -6.09
CA LEU A 351 -4.17 -14.81 -5.88
C LEU A 351 -4.80 -13.43 -6.06
N LEU A 352 -5.80 -13.37 -6.94
CA LEU A 352 -6.59 -12.19 -7.25
C LEU A 352 -7.97 -12.37 -6.65
N TYR A 353 -8.41 -11.45 -5.80
CA TYR A 353 -9.73 -11.49 -5.19
C TYR A 353 -10.52 -10.24 -5.54
N ASP A 354 -11.69 -10.46 -6.10
CA ASP A 354 -12.69 -9.44 -6.40
C ASP A 354 -13.65 -9.35 -5.19
N PRO A 355 -13.59 -8.28 -4.38
CA PRO A 355 -14.43 -8.15 -3.19
C PRO A 355 -15.93 -8.14 -3.49
N MET A 356 -16.32 -7.79 -4.73
CA MET A 356 -17.72 -7.77 -5.15
C MET A 356 -18.23 -9.17 -5.49
N LYS A 357 -17.34 -10.05 -6.00
CA LYS A 357 -17.70 -11.44 -6.38
C LYS A 357 -17.43 -12.44 -5.27
N GLY A 358 -16.52 -12.14 -4.35
CA GLY A 358 -16.16 -13.02 -3.25
C GLY A 358 -15.38 -14.27 -3.68
N GLN A 359 -14.62 -14.20 -4.79
CA GLN A 359 -13.94 -15.35 -5.38
C GLN A 359 -12.46 -15.07 -5.65
N TRP A 360 -11.63 -16.09 -5.39
CA TRP A 360 -10.21 -16.10 -5.73
C TRP A 360 -9.98 -16.62 -7.15
N LYS A 361 -9.09 -15.96 -7.90
CA LYS A 361 -8.46 -16.47 -9.12
C LYS A 361 -6.97 -16.67 -8.86
N LYS A 362 -6.46 -17.89 -9.02
CA LYS A 362 -5.03 -18.21 -8.97
C LYS A 362 -4.41 -18.01 -10.36
N THR A 363 -3.23 -17.39 -10.42
CA THR A 363 -2.41 -17.27 -11.63
C THR A 363 -0.92 -17.31 -11.29
N ILE A 364 -0.08 -17.66 -12.28
CA ILE A 364 1.39 -17.63 -12.17
C ILE A 364 1.99 -16.44 -12.92
N HIS A 365 1.19 -15.71 -13.70
CA HIS A 365 1.65 -14.59 -14.51
C HIS A 365 1.46 -13.28 -13.74
N SER A 366 2.54 -12.51 -13.58
CA SER A 366 2.47 -11.16 -12.99
C SER A 366 1.63 -10.20 -13.85
N ASP A 367 1.58 -10.42 -15.16
CA ASP A 367 0.84 -9.55 -16.09
C ASP A 367 -0.68 -9.58 -15.84
N ASP A 368 -1.20 -10.65 -15.23
CA ASP A 368 -2.60 -10.75 -14.81
C ASP A 368 -2.94 -9.78 -13.65
N LEU A 369 -1.94 -9.20 -12.98
CA LEU A 369 -2.12 -8.11 -12.02
C LEU A 369 -2.44 -6.77 -12.70
N LEU A 370 -2.21 -6.68 -14.02
CA LEU A 370 -2.32 -5.45 -14.80
C LEU A 370 -3.69 -5.27 -15.48
N VAL A 371 -4.57 -6.29 -15.41
CA VAL A 371 -5.88 -6.34 -16.07
C VAL A 371 -6.98 -5.72 -15.21
#